data_AF-A0A2I0XFS0-F1
#
_entry.id   AF-A0A2I0XFS0-F1
#
_cell.length_a   1.000
_cell.length_b   1.000
_cell.length_c   1.000
_cell.angle_alpha   90.00
_cell.angle_beta   90.00
_cell.angle_gamma   90.00
#
_symmetry.space_group_name_H-M   'P 1'
#
loop_
_entity.id
_entity.type
_entity.pdbx_description
1 polymer ?
#
loop_
_entity_poly.entity_id
_entity_poly.type
_entity_poly.pdbx_seq_one_letter_code
_entity_poly.pdbx_strand_id
1 'polypeptide(L)'
;MGPFGPENEGERKRSRLALVPRKTLAKCANFAQIKKQVTLLLVLVVVATIKGIQDVDGPCKFKRTVAPRPHSVTLTEFGAVGDGVTLNTIAFQNAIFYLRSFADKGGAQLYVPEGKWLTGSFNLISHLTLFLDKGAVIIGTQDLSQWPTAEPLPSYGRGIELPGRRYQRDNGIIDGLGSVWWDSYISHTLKYSRPHLIELVNSNGVLISNLTFINPPAWTIHPVYCSNLEVHNTTIFAPSDSPFTNGIVPDSCSDICIEDTTISVGHDAITIKSGWDEYGISYSTPSTNIQITNVFLQSPSGSALAFGSEMSGGISNIHADHLRIYGSQFGINFKTTRGRGGFINDILISDVEMNSVGTAIQFTGHCGGHPDDLYDPEALPVINRVTIENVVGTNISAAGALYGIELDPFTAICLSNMNITVESTETSASWNCSNVSGFSQNVFPEPCSDLQLHYSNSSLLCYSLVNYSYIPLATV
;
A
#
# COMPACT_ATOMS: atom_id res chain seq x y z
N MET A 1 -76.17 47.54 58.38
CA MET A 1 -74.81 48.11 58.32
C MET A 1 -73.82 47.03 58.76
N GLY A 2 -73.47 46.03 57.97
CA GLY A 2 -73.81 45.78 56.58
C GLY A 2 -72.97 46.55 55.57
N PRO A 3 -72.78 45.98 54.37
CA PRO A 3 -73.45 44.75 53.93
C PRO A 3 -72.53 43.54 54.09
N PHE A 4 -72.92 42.55 54.89
CA PHE A 4 -73.88 41.51 54.51
C PHE A 4 -73.33 40.63 53.38
N GLY A 5 -73.37 39.31 53.61
CA GLY A 5 -73.49 38.33 52.53
C GLY A 5 -74.79 38.57 51.72
N PRO A 6 -75.39 37.57 51.06
CA PRO A 6 -75.24 36.15 51.30
C PRO A 6 -75.28 35.35 49.95
N GLU A 7 -75.11 34.03 49.98
CA GLU A 7 -76.20 33.03 49.84
C GLU A 7 -76.52 32.56 48.41
N ASN A 8 -76.81 31.25 48.42
CA ASN A 8 -77.74 30.49 47.61
C ASN A 8 -77.25 29.98 46.25
N GLU A 9 -77.04 28.67 46.08
CA GLU A 9 -78.04 27.57 46.14
C GLU A 9 -79.16 27.74 45.11
N GLY A 10 -79.29 26.74 44.23
CA GLY A 10 -80.27 26.65 43.14
C GLY A 10 -79.55 26.25 41.86
N GLU A 11 -79.71 25.07 41.27
CA GLU A 11 -80.91 24.25 41.18
C GLU A 11 -80.51 22.78 40.93
N ARG A 12 -81.08 21.88 41.73
CA ARG A 12 -81.28 20.48 41.34
C ARG A 12 -82.32 20.45 40.23
N LYS A 13 -81.92 20.13 39.00
CA LYS A 13 -82.83 19.43 38.07
C LYS A 13 -82.40 17.98 37.94
N ARG A 14 -83.22 17.13 38.59
CA ARG A 14 -83.41 15.73 38.28
C ARG A 14 -83.52 15.56 36.76
N SER A 15 -82.89 14.53 36.21
CA SER A 15 -83.60 13.42 35.53
C SER A 15 -82.64 12.44 34.86
N ARG A 16 -82.74 11.19 35.33
CA ARG A 16 -82.71 9.93 34.56
C ARG A 16 -81.39 9.49 33.90
N LEU A 17 -80.92 8.35 34.42
CA LEU A 17 -80.27 7.25 33.72
C LEU A 17 -80.55 7.26 32.20
N ALA A 18 -79.50 7.28 31.41
CA ALA A 18 -79.48 6.70 30.07
C ALA A 18 -78.10 6.09 29.81
N LEU A 19 -78.13 4.85 29.33
CA LEU A 19 -77.00 3.99 29.09
C LEU A 19 -75.96 4.59 28.13
N VAL A 20 -74.70 4.29 28.41
CA VAL A 20 -73.56 4.46 27.50
C VAL A 20 -73.75 3.58 26.26
N PRO A 21 -73.34 4.05 25.07
CA PRO A 21 -72.58 3.16 24.21
C PRO A 21 -71.32 3.79 23.60
N ARG A 22 -70.22 3.05 23.79
CA ARG A 22 -68.98 2.95 22.99
C ARG A 22 -68.73 3.98 21.89
N LYS A 23 -67.77 4.88 22.14
CA LYS A 23 -66.87 5.45 21.11
C LYS A 23 -65.42 5.17 21.46
N THR A 24 -65.01 3.91 21.34
CA THR A 24 -63.60 3.50 21.46
C THR A 24 -63.33 2.40 20.45
N LEU A 25 -63.12 2.77 19.17
CA LEU A 25 -62.55 1.86 18.16
C LEU A 25 -62.10 2.53 16.83
N ALA A 26 -61.89 3.84 16.79
CA ALA A 26 -61.43 4.53 15.57
C ALA A 26 -60.03 5.17 15.67
N LYS A 27 -59.41 5.24 16.87
CA LYS A 27 -58.08 5.87 17.05
C LYS A 27 -56.90 4.89 17.10
N CYS A 28 -57.13 3.59 17.31
CA CYS A 28 -56.03 2.61 17.35
C CYS A 28 -55.60 2.09 15.96
N ALA A 29 -56.50 2.11 14.96
CA ALA A 29 -56.16 1.68 13.60
C ALA A 29 -55.20 2.66 12.91
N ASN A 30 -55.39 3.97 13.09
CA ASN A 30 -54.50 4.99 12.52
C ASN A 30 -53.09 4.95 13.14
N PHE A 31 -52.96 4.69 14.44
CA PHE A 31 -51.63 4.61 15.07
C PHE A 31 -50.83 3.37 14.62
N ALA A 32 -51.49 2.23 14.42
CA ALA A 32 -50.84 1.02 13.91
C ALA A 32 -50.44 1.15 12.42
N GLN A 33 -51.25 1.86 11.63
CA GLN A 33 -51.00 2.11 10.21
C GLN A 33 -49.89 3.16 10.00
N ILE A 34 -49.86 4.21 10.82
CA ILE A 34 -48.75 5.18 10.85
C ILE A 34 -47.46 4.51 11.33
N LYS A 35 -47.50 3.66 12.37
CA LYS A 35 -46.33 2.87 12.78
C LYS A 35 -45.84 1.96 11.66
N LYS A 36 -46.72 1.21 10.98
CA LYS A 36 -46.31 0.37 9.84
C LYS A 36 -45.72 1.18 8.68
N GLN A 37 -46.27 2.34 8.35
CA GLN A 37 -45.72 3.20 7.30
C GLN A 37 -44.39 3.84 7.70
N VAL A 38 -44.23 4.27 8.95
CA VAL A 38 -42.97 4.80 9.48
C VAL A 38 -41.92 3.70 9.56
N THR A 39 -42.27 2.48 9.99
CA THR A 39 -41.35 1.33 9.99
C THR A 39 -40.99 0.91 8.57
N LEU A 40 -41.93 0.93 7.62
CA LEU A 40 -41.65 0.62 6.21
C LEU A 40 -40.79 1.72 5.56
N LEU A 41 -41.01 3.00 5.88
CA LEU A 41 -40.13 4.09 5.45
C LEU A 41 -38.75 3.96 6.06
N LEU A 42 -38.63 3.63 7.35
CA LEU A 42 -37.35 3.39 8.02
C LEU A 42 -36.63 2.19 7.41
N VAL A 43 -37.33 1.09 7.12
CA VAL A 43 -36.75 -0.07 6.45
C VAL A 43 -36.36 0.26 5.00
N LEU A 44 -37.16 1.04 4.27
CA LEU A 44 -36.82 1.49 2.92
C LEU A 44 -35.66 2.49 2.91
N VAL A 45 -35.57 3.37 3.89
CA VAL A 45 -34.43 4.29 4.08
C VAL A 45 -33.19 3.49 4.48
N VAL A 46 -33.29 2.52 5.39
CA VAL A 46 -32.19 1.62 5.76
C VAL A 46 -31.75 0.77 4.57
N VAL A 47 -32.67 0.22 3.78
CA VAL A 47 -32.37 -0.54 2.56
C VAL A 47 -31.81 0.37 1.46
N ALA A 48 -32.24 1.62 1.37
CA ALA A 48 -31.69 2.62 0.45
C ALA A 48 -30.29 3.11 0.90
N THR A 49 -30.01 3.20 2.20
CA THR A 49 -28.66 3.48 2.73
C THR A 49 -27.73 2.27 2.60
N ILE A 50 -28.25 1.03 2.69
CA ILE A 50 -27.46 -0.19 2.42
C ILE A 50 -27.17 -0.34 0.92
N LYS A 51 -28.10 0.06 0.03
CA LYS A 51 -27.85 0.14 -1.42
C LYS A 51 -27.01 1.36 -1.84
N GLY A 52 -26.82 2.31 -0.93
CA GLY A 52 -25.98 3.49 -1.08
C GLY A 52 -24.62 3.36 -0.38
N ILE A 53 -24.21 2.15 -0.01
CA ILE A 53 -22.79 1.87 0.22
C ILE A 53 -22.13 2.05 -1.13
N GLN A 54 -21.62 3.26 -1.38
CA GLN A 54 -20.63 3.48 -2.42
C GLN A 54 -19.48 2.55 -2.07
N ASP A 55 -19.32 1.51 -2.87
CA ASP A 55 -18.04 0.85 -3.11
C ASP A 55 -17.02 2.00 -3.24
N VAL A 56 -16.16 2.20 -2.23
CA VAL A 56 -15.15 3.24 -2.29
C VAL A 56 -14.26 2.82 -3.46
N ASP A 57 -14.40 3.51 -4.59
CA ASP A 57 -13.74 3.17 -5.85
C ASP A 57 -12.21 3.24 -5.63
N GLY A 58 -11.61 2.11 -5.28
CA GLY A 58 -10.17 2.00 -5.04
C GLY A 58 -9.35 2.19 -6.32
N PRO A 59 -8.05 2.50 -6.20
CA PRO A 59 -7.15 2.72 -7.34
C PRO A 59 -7.19 1.61 -8.40
N CYS A 60 -7.43 0.35 -8.01
CA CYS A 60 -7.46 -0.79 -8.94
C CYS A 60 -8.76 -0.94 -9.74
N LYS A 61 -9.80 -0.14 -9.47
CA LYS A 61 -11.07 -0.24 -10.19
C LYS A 61 -10.98 0.26 -11.63
N PHE A 62 -10.14 1.25 -11.88
CA PHE A 62 -9.97 1.86 -13.21
C PHE A 62 -8.79 1.22 -13.95
N LYS A 63 -9.02 0.07 -14.57
CA LYS A 63 -8.00 -0.57 -15.42
C LYS A 63 -7.73 0.29 -16.65
N ARG A 64 -6.50 0.78 -16.79
CA ARG A 64 -6.10 1.50 -18.00
C ARG A 64 -5.95 0.51 -19.14
N THR A 65 -6.69 0.76 -20.22
CA THR A 65 -6.43 0.08 -21.48
C THR A 65 -5.30 0.79 -22.22
N VAL A 66 -4.36 0.01 -22.76
CA VAL A 66 -3.32 0.53 -23.65
C VAL A 66 -3.98 0.92 -24.97
N ALA A 67 -4.36 2.19 -25.11
CA ALA A 67 -4.80 2.71 -26.40
C ALA A 67 -3.59 2.77 -27.36
N PRO A 68 -3.73 2.29 -28.61
CA PRO A 68 -2.68 2.42 -29.61
C PRO A 68 -2.28 3.88 -29.78
N ARG A 69 -0.97 4.14 -29.77
CA ARG A 69 -0.46 5.50 -30.02
C ARG A 69 -0.60 5.83 -31.51
N PRO A 70 -0.93 7.08 -31.89
CA PRO A 70 -1.10 7.48 -33.29
C PRO A 70 0.17 7.32 -34.14
N HIS A 71 1.35 7.36 -33.51
CA HIS A 71 2.63 7.17 -34.17
C HIS A 71 3.39 6.01 -33.54
N SER A 72 4.05 5.20 -34.37
CA SER A 72 4.87 4.07 -33.92
C SER A 72 6.10 3.95 -34.81
N VAL A 73 7.24 3.63 -34.20
CA VAL A 73 8.50 3.28 -34.88
C VAL A 73 9.11 2.03 -34.24
N THR A 74 9.90 1.29 -35.02
CA THR A 74 10.63 0.12 -34.54
C THR A 74 12.05 0.50 -34.15
N LEU A 75 12.57 -0.08 -33.07
CA LEU A 75 13.93 0.20 -32.58
C LEU A 75 15.03 -0.04 -33.65
N THR A 76 14.83 -1.01 -34.56
CA THR A 76 15.77 -1.30 -35.67
C THR A 76 15.89 -0.18 -36.69
N GLU A 77 14.88 0.70 -36.81
CA GLU A 77 14.95 1.89 -37.68
C GLU A 77 16.03 2.88 -37.22
N PHE A 78 16.48 2.77 -35.97
CA PHE A 78 17.53 3.60 -35.37
C PHE A 78 18.89 2.88 -35.30
N GLY A 79 19.06 1.79 -36.07
CA GLY A 79 20.32 1.05 -36.19
C GLY A 79 20.60 0.06 -35.07
N ALA A 80 19.60 -0.26 -34.23
CA ALA A 80 19.74 -1.26 -33.19
C ALA A 80 19.87 -2.68 -33.75
N VAL A 81 20.63 -3.52 -33.05
CA VAL A 81 20.85 -4.93 -33.37
C VAL A 81 20.50 -5.78 -32.15
N GLY A 82 19.57 -6.73 -32.33
CA GLY A 82 19.01 -7.59 -31.28
C GLY A 82 19.82 -8.87 -31.01
N ASP A 83 21.15 -8.82 -31.08
CA ASP A 83 22.06 -9.97 -30.95
C ASP A 83 22.51 -10.27 -29.50
N GLY A 84 22.18 -9.39 -28.55
CA GLY A 84 22.60 -9.46 -27.15
C GLY A 84 24.03 -9.02 -26.88
N VAL A 85 24.73 -8.50 -27.88
CA VAL A 85 26.16 -8.10 -27.82
C VAL A 85 26.34 -6.64 -28.24
N THR A 86 25.62 -6.20 -29.27
CA THR A 86 25.66 -4.83 -29.76
C THR A 86 25.08 -3.87 -28.72
N LEU A 87 25.84 -2.84 -28.35
CA LEU A 87 25.39 -1.82 -27.41
C LEU A 87 24.41 -0.85 -28.11
N ASN A 88 23.13 -0.96 -27.76
CA ASN A 88 22.02 -0.25 -28.40
C ASN A 88 21.65 1.08 -27.71
N THR A 89 22.45 1.56 -26.74
CA THR A 89 22.16 2.77 -25.95
C THR A 89 21.83 3.97 -26.83
N ILE A 90 22.64 4.22 -27.86
CA ILE A 90 22.44 5.34 -28.79
C ILE A 90 21.20 5.15 -29.65
N ALA A 91 20.87 3.91 -30.04
CA ALA A 91 19.66 3.63 -30.82
C ALA A 91 18.40 3.91 -29.99
N PHE A 92 18.36 3.49 -28.72
CA PHE A 92 17.27 3.85 -27.79
C PHE A 92 17.15 5.36 -27.61
N GLN A 93 18.26 6.06 -27.35
CA GLN A 93 18.27 7.51 -27.16
C GLN A 93 17.78 8.25 -28.40
N ASN A 94 18.25 7.86 -29.60
CA ASN A 94 17.81 8.46 -30.86
C ASN A 94 16.33 8.20 -31.14
N ALA A 95 15.85 6.98 -30.90
CA ALA A 95 14.44 6.63 -31.07
C ALA A 95 13.56 7.49 -30.16
N ILE A 96 13.90 7.61 -28.88
CA ILE A 96 13.13 8.39 -27.91
C ILE A 96 13.20 9.89 -28.23
N PHE A 97 14.38 10.39 -28.61
CA PHE A 97 14.54 11.79 -29.04
C PHE A 97 13.63 12.12 -30.22
N TYR A 98 13.57 11.25 -31.23
CA TYR A 98 12.66 11.39 -32.37
C TYR A 98 11.19 11.38 -31.93
N LEU A 99 10.80 10.39 -31.10
CA LEU A 99 9.42 10.21 -30.64
C LEU A 99 8.90 11.38 -29.79
N ARG A 100 9.79 12.16 -29.16
CA ARG A 100 9.44 13.37 -28.42
C ARG A 100 8.66 14.39 -29.25
N SER A 101 8.87 14.41 -30.57
CA SER A 101 8.16 15.30 -31.50
C SER A 101 6.66 14.99 -31.66
N PHE A 102 6.18 13.92 -31.02
CA PHE A 102 4.78 13.46 -31.07
C PHE A 102 4.06 13.55 -29.72
N ALA A 103 4.72 14.07 -28.66
CA ALA A 103 4.11 14.19 -27.33
C ALA A 103 2.77 14.95 -27.38
N ASP A 104 2.75 16.12 -28.04
CA ASP A 104 1.55 16.96 -28.18
C ASP A 104 0.56 16.46 -29.27
N LYS A 105 0.84 15.30 -29.89
CA LYS A 105 0.05 14.71 -30.98
C LYS A 105 -0.61 13.39 -30.57
N GLY A 106 -0.81 13.18 -29.28
CA GLY A 106 -1.36 11.94 -28.71
C GLY A 106 -0.29 10.92 -28.27
N GLY A 107 0.98 11.27 -28.40
CA GLY A 107 2.11 10.42 -28.03
C GLY A 107 2.54 9.47 -29.14
N ALA A 108 3.53 8.64 -28.82
CA ALA A 108 4.08 7.68 -29.76
C ALA A 108 4.48 6.37 -29.08
N GLN A 109 4.64 5.33 -29.88
CA GLN A 109 5.08 4.01 -29.47
C GLN A 109 6.49 3.72 -29.99
N LEU A 110 7.37 3.24 -29.12
CA LEU A 110 8.60 2.56 -29.50
C LEU A 110 8.35 1.06 -29.43
N TYR A 111 8.34 0.41 -30.58
CA TYR A 111 8.20 -1.05 -30.70
C TYR A 111 9.59 -1.70 -30.69
N VAL A 112 9.82 -2.61 -29.76
CA VAL A 112 11.05 -3.40 -29.62
C VAL A 112 10.75 -4.83 -30.06
N PRO A 113 11.26 -5.28 -31.22
CA PRO A 113 10.95 -6.60 -31.75
C PRO A 113 11.66 -7.72 -30.97
N GLU A 114 11.29 -8.97 -31.27
CA GLU A 114 11.98 -10.16 -30.79
C GLU A 114 13.51 -10.01 -30.97
N GLY A 115 14.27 -10.34 -29.91
CA GLY A 115 15.71 -10.20 -29.90
C GLY A 115 16.25 -9.83 -28.51
N LYS A 116 17.57 -9.80 -28.40
CA LYS A 116 18.29 -9.42 -27.18
C LYS A 116 18.94 -8.05 -27.38
N TRP A 117 18.55 -7.06 -26.60
CA TRP A 117 18.91 -5.66 -26.80
C TRP A 117 19.78 -5.18 -25.64
N LEU A 118 21.10 -5.38 -25.75
CA LEU A 118 22.06 -4.89 -24.76
C LEU A 118 22.09 -3.36 -24.78
N THR A 119 22.00 -2.72 -23.61
CA THR A 119 21.98 -1.25 -23.50
C THR A 119 22.50 -0.77 -22.14
N GLY A 120 23.03 0.45 -22.10
CA GLY A 120 23.14 1.25 -20.89
C GLY A 120 21.80 1.90 -20.51
N SER A 121 21.83 2.86 -19.59
CA SER A 121 20.63 3.61 -19.21
C SER A 121 20.10 4.50 -20.34
N PHE A 122 18.79 4.67 -20.43
CA PHE A 122 18.15 5.63 -21.35
C PHE A 122 16.84 6.15 -20.75
N ASN A 123 16.41 7.34 -21.16
CA ASN A 123 15.34 8.05 -20.48
C ASN A 123 14.06 7.95 -21.29
N LEU A 124 12.95 7.51 -20.68
CA LEU A 124 11.64 7.67 -21.29
C LEU A 124 11.16 9.12 -21.21
N ILE A 125 10.11 9.42 -21.98
CA ILE A 125 9.47 10.72 -22.08
C ILE A 125 7.97 10.59 -21.84
N SER A 126 7.30 11.72 -21.56
CA SER A 126 5.85 11.79 -21.47
C SER A 126 5.18 11.32 -22.77
N HIS A 127 4.02 10.69 -22.64
CA HIS A 127 3.20 10.16 -23.75
C HIS A 127 3.90 9.10 -24.64
N LEU A 128 4.91 8.41 -24.10
CA LEU A 128 5.54 7.27 -24.76
C LEU A 128 4.88 5.96 -24.34
N THR A 129 4.72 5.03 -25.28
CA THR A 129 4.51 3.61 -25.01
C THR A 129 5.78 2.86 -25.42
N LEU A 130 6.51 2.26 -24.48
CA LEU A 130 7.57 1.31 -24.78
C LEU A 130 6.96 -0.09 -24.85
N PHE A 131 6.80 -0.62 -26.06
CA PHE A 131 6.19 -1.92 -26.30
C PHE A 131 7.26 -2.95 -26.63
N LEU A 132 7.32 -4.04 -25.87
CA LEU A 132 8.23 -5.16 -26.11
C LEU A 132 7.43 -6.32 -26.68
N ASP A 133 7.83 -6.79 -27.86
CA ASP A 133 7.21 -7.97 -28.45
C ASP A 133 7.58 -9.24 -27.67
N LYS A 134 6.81 -10.30 -27.89
CA LYS A 134 7.11 -11.61 -27.33
C LYS A 134 8.52 -12.04 -27.75
N GLY A 135 9.37 -12.33 -26.76
CA GLY A 135 10.76 -12.72 -26.99
C GLY A 135 11.75 -11.54 -27.10
N ALA A 136 11.28 -10.29 -27.00
CA ALA A 136 12.14 -9.14 -26.83
C ALA A 136 12.69 -9.09 -25.38
N VAL A 137 14.01 -8.98 -25.24
CA VAL A 137 14.68 -8.87 -23.95
C VAL A 137 15.62 -7.67 -24.00
N ILE A 138 15.32 -6.63 -23.23
CA ILE A 138 16.27 -5.53 -23.00
C ILE A 138 17.20 -5.97 -21.87
N ILE A 139 18.51 -5.88 -22.09
CA ILE A 139 19.57 -6.37 -21.19
C ILE A 139 20.46 -5.21 -20.75
N GLY A 140 20.70 -5.10 -19.44
CA GLY A 140 21.56 -4.08 -18.85
C GLY A 140 23.02 -4.43 -19.04
N THR A 141 23.81 -3.51 -19.60
CA THR A 141 25.25 -3.70 -19.73
C THR A 141 25.95 -3.76 -18.37
N GLN A 142 26.94 -4.64 -18.27
CA GLN A 142 27.80 -4.77 -17.10
C GLN A 142 28.89 -3.69 -17.06
N ASP A 143 29.05 -2.91 -18.13
CA ASP A 143 29.98 -1.78 -18.17
C ASP A 143 29.46 -0.62 -17.32
N LEU A 144 30.05 -0.44 -16.14
CA LEU A 144 29.71 0.62 -15.18
C LEU A 144 29.80 2.03 -15.76
N SER A 145 30.60 2.25 -16.82
CA SER A 145 30.72 3.57 -17.47
C SER A 145 29.46 3.99 -18.24
N GLN A 146 28.58 3.04 -18.56
CA GLN A 146 27.31 3.28 -19.24
C GLN A 146 26.17 3.68 -18.28
N TRP A 147 26.48 3.84 -16.98
CA TRP A 147 25.53 4.18 -15.94
C TRP A 147 25.86 5.58 -15.39
N PRO A 148 25.10 6.61 -15.79
CA PRO A 148 25.28 7.96 -15.26
C PRO A 148 24.96 7.98 -13.76
N THR A 149 25.31 9.09 -13.11
CA THR A 149 25.06 9.27 -11.68
C THR A 149 24.08 10.41 -11.45
N ALA A 150 23.15 10.23 -10.53
CA ALA A 150 22.23 11.25 -10.06
C ALA A 150 22.59 11.69 -8.64
N GLU A 151 22.11 12.88 -8.28
CA GLU A 151 22.06 13.29 -6.89
C GLU A 151 21.09 12.40 -6.09
N PRO A 152 21.26 12.31 -4.76
CA PRO A 152 20.27 11.72 -3.88
C PRO A 152 18.86 12.25 -4.12
N LEU A 153 17.87 11.43 -3.80
CA LEU A 153 16.50 11.91 -3.76
C LEU A 153 16.39 13.00 -2.66
N PRO A 154 15.70 14.13 -2.93
CA PRO A 154 15.56 15.20 -1.94
C PRO A 154 14.98 14.72 -0.61
N SER A 155 14.13 13.70 -0.62
CA SER A 155 13.55 13.10 0.58
C SER A 155 14.45 12.10 1.32
N TYR A 156 15.71 11.89 0.91
CA TYR A 156 16.65 10.93 1.51
C TYR A 156 17.98 11.54 1.98
N GLY A 157 18.35 12.71 1.46
CA GLY A 157 19.62 13.39 1.79
C GLY A 157 20.89 12.74 1.22
N ARG A 158 20.92 11.42 1.05
CA ARG A 158 22.04 10.64 0.50
C ARG A 158 21.59 9.39 -0.25
N GLY A 159 22.55 8.72 -0.91
CA GLY A 159 22.35 7.35 -1.39
C GLY A 159 22.08 6.38 -0.24
N ILE A 160 21.20 5.42 -0.51
CA ILE A 160 20.68 4.44 0.46
C ILE A 160 21.81 3.52 0.95
N GLU A 161 22.65 3.05 0.03
CA GLU A 161 23.71 2.09 0.35
C GLU A 161 25.01 2.79 0.71
N LEU A 162 25.30 3.89 0.01
CA LEU A 162 26.54 4.64 0.15
C LEU A 162 26.25 6.15 0.21
N PRO A 163 26.97 6.92 1.05
CA PRO A 163 26.82 8.37 1.08
C PRO A 163 27.10 9.00 -0.29
N GLY A 164 26.38 10.09 -0.59
CA GLY A 164 26.55 10.83 -1.84
C GLY A 164 25.71 10.29 -3.00
N ARG A 165 26.25 10.43 -4.22
CA ARG A 165 25.52 10.16 -5.47
C ARG A 165 25.09 8.70 -5.61
N ARG A 166 24.15 8.46 -6.51
CA ARG A 166 23.62 7.14 -6.87
C ARG A 166 23.78 6.90 -8.36
N TYR A 167 23.99 5.66 -8.78
CA TYR A 167 23.87 5.35 -10.19
C TYR A 167 22.41 5.58 -10.60
N GLN A 168 22.23 6.44 -11.59
CA GLN A 168 20.93 6.72 -12.17
C GLN A 168 20.67 5.68 -13.24
N ARG A 169 19.46 5.15 -13.18
CA ARG A 169 18.90 4.44 -14.31
C ARG A 169 17.54 5.02 -14.60
N ASP A 170 17.41 5.52 -15.81
CA ASP A 170 16.13 5.91 -16.32
C ASP A 170 15.49 4.67 -17.00
N ASN A 171 14.23 4.44 -16.66
CA ASN A 171 13.25 3.50 -17.21
C ASN A 171 13.67 2.45 -18.28
N GLY A 172 13.41 1.17 -17.96
CA GLY A 172 13.15 0.12 -18.95
C GLY A 172 14.34 -0.78 -19.32
N ILE A 173 14.63 -1.80 -18.49
CA ILE A 173 15.38 -3.00 -18.88
C ILE A 173 14.71 -4.16 -18.16
N ILE A 174 14.52 -5.26 -18.88
CA ILE A 174 13.85 -6.45 -18.38
C ILE A 174 14.84 -7.36 -17.64
N ASP A 175 16.07 -7.49 -18.14
CA ASP A 175 17.15 -8.22 -17.46
C ASP A 175 18.24 -7.26 -16.98
N GLY A 176 18.32 -7.02 -15.67
CA GLY A 176 19.28 -6.10 -15.08
C GLY A 176 20.72 -6.61 -15.03
N LEU A 177 20.97 -7.90 -15.28
CA LEU A 177 22.25 -8.57 -15.04
C LEU A 177 22.89 -8.17 -13.70
N GLY A 178 22.08 -8.22 -12.64
CA GLY A 178 22.40 -7.73 -11.30
C GLY A 178 23.65 -8.32 -10.65
N SER A 179 24.17 -9.47 -11.09
CA SER A 179 25.30 -10.16 -10.45
C SER A 179 26.54 -9.28 -10.28
N VAL A 180 26.92 -8.49 -11.29
CA VAL A 180 28.07 -7.58 -11.19
C VAL A 180 27.87 -6.54 -10.08
N TRP A 181 26.64 -6.08 -9.90
CA TRP A 181 26.27 -5.14 -8.85
C TRP A 181 26.24 -5.79 -7.48
N TRP A 182 25.75 -7.03 -7.38
CA TRP A 182 25.71 -7.81 -6.15
C TRP A 182 27.13 -8.16 -5.68
N ASP A 183 27.99 -8.61 -6.58
CA ASP A 183 29.40 -8.90 -6.28
C ASP A 183 30.13 -7.65 -5.82
N SER A 184 29.87 -6.50 -6.48
CA SER A 184 30.46 -5.21 -6.10
C SER A 184 29.97 -4.75 -4.72
N TYR A 185 28.69 -4.99 -4.41
CA TYR A 185 28.10 -4.70 -3.10
C TYR A 185 28.74 -5.54 -2.00
N ILE A 186 28.78 -6.87 -2.18
CA ILE A 186 29.33 -7.82 -1.20
C ILE A 186 30.83 -7.59 -0.99
N SER A 187 31.56 -7.28 -2.06
CA SER A 187 33.00 -7.00 -2.01
C SER A 187 33.34 -5.58 -1.53
N HIS A 188 32.34 -4.74 -1.25
CA HIS A 188 32.51 -3.34 -0.82
C HIS A 188 33.34 -2.50 -1.82
N THR A 189 33.18 -2.76 -3.13
CA THR A 189 33.90 -2.06 -4.21
C THR A 189 33.05 -1.04 -4.95
N LEU A 190 31.76 -0.93 -4.60
CA LEU A 190 30.87 0.09 -5.15
C LEU A 190 31.38 1.50 -4.84
N LYS A 191 31.38 2.35 -5.86
CA LYS A 191 31.67 3.79 -5.71
C LYS A 191 30.44 4.60 -5.29
N TYR A 192 29.26 4.17 -5.72
CA TYR A 192 27.96 4.83 -5.53
C TYR A 192 26.89 3.77 -5.31
N SER A 193 25.74 4.17 -4.76
CA SER A 193 24.60 3.26 -4.57
C SER A 193 24.15 2.67 -5.91
N ARG A 194 23.80 1.38 -5.91
CA ARG A 194 23.39 0.62 -7.10
C ARG A 194 22.17 1.24 -7.77
N PRO A 195 22.05 1.14 -9.11
CA PRO A 195 20.87 1.63 -9.80
C PRO A 195 19.66 0.74 -9.50
N HIS A 196 18.46 1.33 -9.57
CA HIS A 196 17.23 0.55 -9.62
C HIS A 196 17.03 -0.04 -11.03
N LEU A 197 16.11 -0.98 -11.22
CA LEU A 197 15.76 -1.50 -12.55
C LEU A 197 14.84 -0.49 -13.28
N ILE A 198 13.79 -0.02 -12.65
CA ILE A 198 12.96 1.06 -13.18
C ILE A 198 12.83 2.09 -12.07
N GLU A 199 13.24 3.32 -12.37
CA GLU A 199 13.00 4.47 -11.50
C GLU A 199 12.11 5.47 -12.23
N LEU A 200 10.91 5.68 -11.70
CA LEU A 200 9.95 6.65 -12.19
C LEU A 200 9.93 7.80 -11.20
N VAL A 201 10.40 8.97 -11.61
CA VAL A 201 10.47 10.15 -10.74
C VAL A 201 9.44 11.18 -11.21
N ASN A 202 8.64 11.73 -10.28
CA ASN A 202 7.68 12.81 -10.56
C ASN A 202 6.76 12.51 -11.76
N SER A 203 6.29 11.26 -11.86
CA SER A 203 5.51 10.78 -13.01
C SER A 203 4.03 10.63 -12.65
N ASN A 204 3.15 10.99 -13.58
CA ASN A 204 1.72 10.81 -13.45
C ASN A 204 1.18 9.98 -14.61
N GLY A 205 0.32 9.03 -14.31
CA GLY A 205 -0.39 8.30 -15.34
C GLY A 205 0.42 7.18 -15.98
N VAL A 206 1.04 6.34 -15.17
CA VAL A 206 1.90 5.24 -15.62
C VAL A 206 1.14 3.92 -15.61
N LEU A 207 1.38 3.08 -16.62
CA LEU A 207 0.92 1.70 -16.69
C LEU A 207 2.12 0.80 -17.01
N ILE A 208 2.36 -0.17 -16.14
CA ILE A 208 3.32 -1.26 -16.34
C ILE A 208 2.50 -2.55 -16.38
N SER A 209 2.48 -3.22 -17.53
CA SER A 209 1.63 -4.41 -17.68
C SER A 209 2.27 -5.47 -18.55
N ASN A 210 2.05 -6.75 -18.21
CA ASN A 210 2.45 -7.90 -19.02
C ASN A 210 3.96 -8.00 -19.26
N LEU A 211 4.77 -7.64 -18.25
CA LEU A 211 6.23 -7.67 -18.33
C LEU A 211 6.82 -8.62 -17.27
N THR A 212 7.96 -9.19 -17.60
CA THR A 212 8.81 -9.90 -16.65
C THR A 212 10.04 -9.03 -16.38
N PHE A 213 10.45 -8.95 -15.12
CA PHE A 213 11.67 -8.28 -14.67
C PHE A 213 12.55 -9.31 -13.97
N ILE A 214 13.80 -9.42 -14.41
CA ILE A 214 14.76 -10.39 -13.87
C ILE A 214 16.08 -9.71 -13.49
N ASN A 215 16.73 -10.25 -12.46
CA ASN A 215 18.07 -9.87 -12.01
C ASN A 215 18.25 -8.35 -11.79
N PRO A 216 17.38 -7.68 -11.02
CA PRO A 216 17.53 -6.26 -10.72
C PRO A 216 18.86 -6.00 -9.98
N PRO A 217 19.59 -4.91 -10.30
CA PRO A 217 20.80 -4.55 -9.56
C PRO A 217 20.55 -4.27 -8.08
N ALA A 218 19.45 -3.57 -7.77
CA ALA A 218 18.93 -3.32 -6.43
C ALA A 218 17.39 -3.42 -6.45
N TRP A 219 16.67 -2.30 -6.28
CA TRP A 219 15.20 -2.30 -6.33
C TRP A 219 14.69 -2.43 -7.76
N THR A 220 13.56 -3.12 -7.96
CA THR A 220 13.04 -3.42 -9.29
C THR A 220 12.19 -2.28 -9.83
N ILE A 221 11.03 -1.99 -9.26
CA ILE A 221 10.13 -0.93 -9.73
C ILE A 221 10.03 0.11 -8.60
N HIS A 222 10.71 1.25 -8.78
CA HIS A 222 10.77 2.34 -7.81
C HIS A 222 10.09 3.60 -8.38
N PRO A 223 8.75 3.70 -8.26
CA PRO A 223 8.07 4.96 -8.43
C PRO A 223 8.28 5.83 -7.20
N VAL A 224 8.76 7.04 -7.43
CA VAL A 224 8.99 8.05 -6.40
C VAL A 224 8.34 9.37 -6.81
N TYR A 225 7.57 9.96 -5.89
CA TYR A 225 6.77 11.16 -6.14
C TYR A 225 5.78 10.99 -7.30
N CYS A 226 5.30 9.76 -7.51
CA CYS A 226 4.40 9.44 -8.61
C CYS A 226 2.94 9.47 -8.18
N SER A 227 2.06 9.74 -9.15
CA SER A 227 0.62 9.64 -8.96
C SER A 227 -0.01 8.76 -10.04
N ASN A 228 -1.10 8.08 -9.69
CA ASN A 228 -1.93 7.35 -10.64
C ASN A 228 -1.11 6.35 -11.47
N LEU A 229 -0.61 5.31 -10.80
CA LEU A 229 0.25 4.27 -11.39
C LEU A 229 -0.39 2.89 -11.21
N GLU A 230 -0.37 2.11 -12.28
CA GLU A 230 -0.89 0.75 -12.32
C GLU A 230 0.23 -0.24 -12.68
N VAL A 231 0.43 -1.26 -11.85
CA VAL A 231 1.25 -2.44 -12.15
C VAL A 231 0.33 -3.65 -12.21
N HIS A 232 0.24 -4.29 -13.37
CA HIS A 232 -0.71 -5.36 -13.63
C HIS A 232 -0.04 -6.54 -14.34
N ASN A 233 -0.41 -7.78 -14.02
CA ASN A 233 0.07 -8.99 -14.70
C ASN A 233 1.59 -8.99 -14.93
N THR A 234 2.35 -8.75 -13.86
CA THR A 234 3.80 -8.57 -13.91
C THR A 234 4.49 -9.67 -13.12
N THR A 235 5.66 -10.11 -13.57
CA THR A 235 6.52 -11.04 -12.83
C THR A 235 7.85 -10.38 -12.50
N ILE A 236 8.28 -10.45 -11.24
CA ILE A 236 9.59 -9.96 -10.78
C ILE A 236 10.35 -11.13 -10.17
N PHE A 237 11.57 -11.38 -10.65
CA PHE A 237 12.41 -12.46 -10.18
C PHE A 237 13.86 -12.03 -9.92
N ALA A 238 14.38 -12.37 -8.76
CA ALA A 238 15.80 -12.32 -8.45
C ALA A 238 16.18 -13.58 -7.64
N PRO A 239 17.42 -14.09 -7.77
CA PRO A 239 17.92 -15.16 -6.90
C PRO A 239 17.74 -14.83 -5.42
N SER A 240 17.44 -15.82 -4.59
CA SER A 240 17.16 -15.63 -3.16
C SER A 240 18.32 -15.05 -2.35
N ASP A 241 19.54 -15.25 -2.84
CA ASP A 241 20.80 -14.74 -2.28
C ASP A 241 21.20 -13.36 -2.83
N SER A 242 20.38 -12.77 -3.71
CA SER A 242 20.65 -11.43 -4.24
C SER A 242 20.47 -10.37 -3.14
N PRO A 243 21.51 -9.58 -2.81
CA PRO A 243 21.49 -8.70 -1.65
C PRO A 243 20.63 -7.46 -1.87
N PHE A 244 19.71 -7.17 -0.94
CA PHE A 244 18.84 -5.98 -0.93
C PHE A 244 18.11 -5.73 -2.27
N THR A 245 17.71 -6.81 -2.95
CA THR A 245 16.84 -6.72 -4.12
C THR A 245 15.38 -6.63 -3.68
N ASN A 246 14.77 -5.47 -3.90
CA ASN A 246 13.35 -5.26 -3.62
C ASN A 246 12.53 -5.41 -4.90
N GLY A 247 11.27 -5.84 -4.77
CA GLY A 247 10.32 -5.87 -5.89
C GLY A 247 9.79 -4.47 -6.21
N ILE A 248 8.59 -4.15 -5.74
CA ILE A 248 7.93 -2.87 -6.00
C ILE A 248 8.04 -1.96 -4.77
N VAL A 249 8.50 -0.73 -4.98
CA VAL A 249 8.78 0.24 -3.91
C VAL A 249 8.04 1.57 -4.17
N PRO A 250 6.74 1.70 -3.86
CA PRO A 250 6.08 2.99 -3.91
C PRO A 250 6.64 3.93 -2.84
N ASP A 251 7.27 5.02 -3.27
CA ASP A 251 7.90 6.00 -2.38
C ASP A 251 7.26 7.38 -2.57
N SER A 252 6.62 7.91 -1.52
CA SER A 252 5.97 9.22 -1.57
C SER A 252 4.96 9.31 -2.73
N CYS A 253 4.16 8.25 -2.94
CA CYS A 253 3.29 8.07 -4.11
C CYS A 253 1.81 8.13 -3.76
N SER A 254 0.97 8.51 -4.74
CA SER A 254 -0.50 8.55 -4.57
C SER A 254 -1.25 7.79 -5.66
N ASP A 255 -2.40 7.21 -5.32
CA ASP A 255 -3.29 6.52 -6.27
C ASP A 255 -2.57 5.39 -7.02
N ILE A 256 -2.11 4.38 -6.29
CA ILE A 256 -1.31 3.27 -6.84
C ILE A 256 -2.12 1.98 -6.83
N CYS A 257 -2.15 1.26 -7.95
CA CYS A 257 -2.69 -0.09 -8.04
C CYS A 257 -1.57 -1.09 -8.35
N ILE A 258 -1.46 -2.14 -7.55
CA ILE A 258 -0.61 -3.31 -7.81
C ILE A 258 -1.51 -4.53 -7.80
N GLU A 259 -1.74 -5.15 -8.95
CA GLU A 259 -2.61 -6.31 -9.06
C GLU A 259 -2.02 -7.43 -9.92
N ASP A 260 -2.49 -8.66 -9.70
CA ASP A 260 -2.18 -9.83 -10.52
C ASP A 260 -0.66 -10.05 -10.73
N THR A 261 0.14 -9.83 -9.69
CA THR A 261 1.61 -9.75 -9.79
C THR A 261 2.30 -10.84 -8.96
N THR A 262 3.35 -11.42 -9.53
CA THR A 262 4.20 -12.45 -8.87
C THR A 262 5.59 -11.88 -8.61
N ILE A 263 6.04 -11.91 -7.36
CA ILE A 263 7.34 -11.34 -6.94
C ILE A 263 8.11 -12.38 -6.13
N SER A 264 9.31 -12.72 -6.58
CA SER A 264 10.27 -13.56 -5.86
C SER A 264 11.64 -12.89 -5.90
N VAL A 265 12.09 -12.35 -4.77
CA VAL A 265 13.33 -11.55 -4.68
C VAL A 265 14.09 -11.88 -3.39
N GLY A 266 15.33 -11.39 -3.26
CA GLY A 266 16.17 -11.67 -2.09
C GLY A 266 15.75 -10.89 -0.85
N HIS A 267 15.23 -9.67 -1.00
CA HIS A 267 14.80 -8.79 0.09
C HIS A 267 13.32 -8.42 -0.07
N ASP A 268 12.83 -7.28 0.42
CA ASP A 268 11.39 -6.98 0.50
C ASP A 268 10.67 -7.06 -0.87
N ALA A 269 9.61 -7.86 -0.98
CA ALA A 269 8.88 -8.06 -2.23
C ALA A 269 8.04 -6.84 -2.61
N ILE A 270 7.21 -6.32 -1.69
CA ILE A 270 6.59 -5.00 -1.80
C ILE A 270 6.93 -4.20 -0.54
N THR A 271 7.48 -3.00 -0.69
CA THR A 271 7.77 -2.11 0.45
C THR A 271 7.31 -0.68 0.17
N ILE A 272 6.39 -0.18 0.99
CA ILE A 272 5.88 1.19 0.87
C ILE A 272 6.76 2.13 1.70
N LYS A 273 7.19 3.25 1.10
CA LYS A 273 8.12 4.22 1.68
C LYS A 273 7.64 5.65 1.47
N SER A 274 8.28 6.61 2.13
CA SER A 274 8.01 8.05 1.97
C SER A 274 9.16 8.93 2.48
N GLY A 275 10.40 8.60 2.10
CA GLY A 275 11.57 9.36 2.52
C GLY A 275 12.10 9.06 3.93
N TRP A 276 13.26 9.63 4.24
CA TRP A 276 14.12 9.23 5.35
C TRP A 276 14.44 10.42 6.28
N ASP A 277 14.04 10.30 7.55
CA ASP A 277 14.25 11.25 8.63
C ASP A 277 13.87 12.68 8.23
N GLU A 278 14.69 13.68 8.56
CA GLU A 278 14.37 15.10 8.32
C GLU A 278 14.24 15.46 6.84
N TYR A 279 14.87 14.68 5.95
CA TYR A 279 14.68 14.83 4.53
C TYR A 279 13.27 14.43 4.11
N GLY A 280 12.76 13.31 4.65
CA GLY A 280 11.38 12.90 4.43
C GLY A 280 10.36 13.81 5.11
N ILE A 281 10.62 14.22 6.36
CA ILE A 281 9.76 15.14 7.12
C ILE A 281 9.65 16.49 6.40
N SER A 282 10.77 17.07 5.97
CA SER A 282 10.78 18.36 5.27
C SER A 282 10.19 18.28 3.85
N TYR A 283 10.37 17.15 3.15
CA TYR A 283 9.75 16.93 1.85
C TYR A 283 8.23 16.74 1.94
N SER A 284 7.74 16.23 3.08
CA SER A 284 6.32 16.27 3.48
C SER A 284 5.35 15.68 2.44
N THR A 285 5.75 14.58 1.79
CA THR A 285 4.93 13.88 0.79
C THR A 285 4.70 12.44 1.23
N PRO A 286 3.48 12.05 1.63
CA PRO A 286 3.20 10.69 2.06
C PRO A 286 3.04 9.73 0.87
N SER A 287 3.19 8.44 1.15
CA SER A 287 2.60 7.39 0.30
C SER A 287 1.16 7.14 0.74
N THR A 288 0.20 7.34 -0.15
CA THR A 288 -1.23 7.26 0.20
C THR A 288 -2.11 6.72 -0.91
N ASN A 289 -3.25 6.14 -0.55
CA ASN A 289 -4.22 5.54 -1.48
C ASN A 289 -3.56 4.50 -2.40
N ILE A 290 -3.03 3.44 -1.79
CA ILE A 290 -2.38 2.34 -2.49
C ILE A 290 -3.22 1.08 -2.29
N GLN A 291 -3.57 0.42 -3.39
CA GLN A 291 -4.25 -0.85 -3.40
C GLN A 291 -3.34 -1.97 -3.93
N ILE A 292 -3.25 -3.07 -3.20
CA ILE A 292 -2.47 -4.26 -3.55
C ILE A 292 -3.42 -5.45 -3.53
N THR A 293 -3.64 -6.14 -4.65
CA THR A 293 -4.57 -7.27 -4.69
C THR A 293 -4.11 -8.42 -5.57
N ASN A 294 -4.46 -9.65 -5.17
CA ASN A 294 -4.13 -10.88 -5.91
C ASN A 294 -2.64 -10.99 -6.28
N VAL A 295 -1.77 -10.96 -5.28
CA VAL A 295 -0.31 -11.05 -5.46
C VAL A 295 0.26 -12.33 -4.86
N PHE A 296 1.32 -12.84 -5.50
CA PHE A 296 2.17 -13.90 -4.94
C PHE A 296 3.53 -13.30 -4.55
N LEU A 297 3.94 -13.49 -3.29
CA LEU A 297 5.11 -12.83 -2.71
C LEU A 297 6.05 -13.85 -2.06
N GLN A 298 7.32 -13.79 -2.41
CA GLN A 298 8.39 -14.59 -1.83
C GLN A 298 9.63 -13.72 -1.58
N SER A 299 10.11 -13.73 -0.33
CA SER A 299 11.22 -12.90 0.15
C SER A 299 12.03 -13.64 1.24
N PRO A 300 12.97 -14.53 0.86
CA PRO A 300 13.62 -15.42 1.83
C PRO A 300 14.47 -14.70 2.88
N SER A 301 14.99 -13.50 2.59
CA SER A 301 15.78 -12.70 3.55
C SER A 301 15.12 -11.36 3.91
N GLY A 302 13.86 -11.13 3.51
CA GLY A 302 13.14 -9.88 3.76
C GLY A 302 11.66 -10.09 4.06
N SER A 303 10.86 -9.08 3.77
CA SER A 303 9.41 -9.08 4.01
C SER A 303 8.64 -9.29 2.73
N ALA A 304 7.58 -10.10 2.77
CA ALA A 304 6.67 -10.20 1.63
C ALA A 304 5.93 -8.87 1.40
N LEU A 305 5.33 -8.31 2.45
CA LEU A 305 4.75 -6.96 2.44
C LEU A 305 5.35 -6.13 3.59
N ALA A 306 5.98 -5.00 3.25
CA ALA A 306 6.62 -4.11 4.22
C ALA A 306 6.12 -2.66 4.14
N PHE A 307 6.17 -2.00 5.29
CA PHE A 307 5.93 -0.57 5.45
C PHE A 307 7.17 0.03 6.12
N GLY A 308 7.83 0.99 5.46
CA GLY A 308 9.08 1.60 5.92
C GLY A 308 10.36 0.82 5.57
N SER A 309 11.50 1.05 6.23
CA SER A 309 11.66 1.93 7.40
C SER A 309 11.74 3.42 7.07
N GLU A 310 11.95 3.79 5.81
CA GLU A 310 11.93 5.16 5.31
C GLU A 310 10.47 5.59 5.12
N MET A 311 9.83 6.05 6.20
CA MET A 311 8.40 6.38 6.27
C MET A 311 8.12 7.82 6.76
N SER A 312 9.14 8.67 6.70
CA SER A 312 9.18 9.96 7.40
C SER A 312 8.21 11.00 6.83
N GLY A 313 7.87 10.92 5.54
CA GLY A 313 6.81 11.70 4.91
C GLY A 313 5.39 11.19 5.21
N GLY A 314 5.26 10.01 5.81
CA GLY A 314 4.00 9.36 6.17
C GLY A 314 3.57 8.26 5.19
N ILE A 315 2.86 7.26 5.70
CA ILE A 315 2.20 6.20 4.92
C ILE A 315 0.77 6.10 5.42
N SER A 316 -0.22 6.21 4.53
CA SER A 316 -1.63 6.18 4.93
C SER A 316 -2.55 5.57 3.90
N ASN A 317 -3.74 5.12 4.32
CA ASN A 317 -4.80 4.67 3.41
C ASN A 317 -4.28 3.60 2.43
N ILE A 318 -3.84 2.48 2.99
CA ILE A 318 -3.34 1.34 2.23
C ILE A 318 -4.32 0.18 2.38
N HIS A 319 -4.71 -0.41 1.26
CA HIS A 319 -5.56 -1.59 1.21
C HIS A 319 -4.83 -2.73 0.52
N ALA A 320 -4.60 -3.84 1.21
CA ALA A 320 -3.97 -5.02 0.65
C ALA A 320 -4.85 -6.26 0.88
N ASP A 321 -5.26 -6.93 -0.19
CA ASP A 321 -6.16 -8.08 -0.11
C ASP A 321 -5.71 -9.24 -1.01
N HIS A 322 -6.12 -10.46 -0.72
CA HIS A 322 -5.78 -11.66 -1.51
C HIS A 322 -4.26 -11.84 -1.70
N LEU A 323 -3.51 -11.87 -0.59
CA LEU A 323 -2.05 -12.05 -0.61
C LEU A 323 -1.70 -13.55 -0.44
N ARG A 324 -0.90 -14.10 -1.35
CA ARG A 324 -0.27 -15.43 -1.19
C ARG A 324 1.20 -15.26 -0.88
N ILE A 325 1.62 -15.63 0.33
CA ILE A 325 2.98 -15.47 0.81
C ILE A 325 3.62 -16.84 1.02
N TYR A 326 4.78 -17.05 0.40
CA TYR A 326 5.51 -18.31 0.50
C TYR A 326 6.98 -18.07 0.82
N GLY A 327 7.57 -18.90 1.69
CA GLY A 327 9.03 -18.99 1.83
C GLY A 327 9.71 -17.67 2.18
N SER A 328 9.09 -16.87 3.04
CA SER A 328 9.55 -15.50 3.36
C SER A 328 10.01 -15.36 4.81
N GLN A 329 11.00 -14.51 5.09
CA GLN A 329 11.46 -14.30 6.47
C GLN A 329 10.38 -13.59 7.30
N PHE A 330 9.77 -12.54 6.75
CA PHE A 330 8.64 -11.84 7.35
C PHE A 330 7.43 -11.86 6.41
N GLY A 331 6.24 -12.14 6.92
CA GLY A 331 5.00 -12.05 6.14
C GLY A 331 4.61 -10.60 5.91
N ILE A 332 4.02 -9.97 6.92
CA ILE A 332 3.67 -8.55 6.95
C ILE A 332 4.58 -7.85 7.97
N ASN A 333 5.26 -6.77 7.57
CA ASN A 333 6.27 -6.11 8.40
C ASN A 333 6.15 -4.58 8.42
N PHE A 334 5.95 -4.01 9.61
CA PHE A 334 5.94 -2.57 9.85
C PHE A 334 7.25 -2.16 10.53
N LYS A 335 8.02 -1.29 9.87
CA LYS A 335 9.39 -0.96 10.26
C LYS A 335 9.53 0.54 10.49
N THR A 336 10.09 0.92 11.62
CA THR A 336 10.49 2.31 11.90
C THR A 336 11.55 2.34 13.02
N THR A 337 12.01 3.52 13.39
CA THR A 337 12.88 3.76 14.55
C THR A 337 12.67 5.19 15.06
N ARG A 338 13.10 5.47 16.31
CA ARG A 338 13.21 6.85 16.82
C ARG A 338 14.01 7.70 15.84
N GLY A 339 13.57 8.92 15.57
CA GLY A 339 14.20 9.80 14.59
C GLY A 339 13.54 9.81 13.21
N ARG A 340 12.70 8.81 12.91
CA ARG A 340 11.96 8.78 11.65
C ARG A 340 10.87 9.83 11.59
N GLY A 341 10.24 10.17 12.72
CA GLY A 341 9.00 10.94 12.73
C GLY A 341 7.92 10.33 11.85
N GLY A 342 7.08 11.18 11.25
CA GLY A 342 6.04 10.73 10.31
C GLY A 342 5.00 9.80 10.94
N PHE A 343 4.33 9.02 10.10
CA PHE A 343 3.27 8.12 10.53
C PHE A 343 3.09 6.91 9.60
N ILE A 344 2.57 5.81 10.13
CA ILE A 344 1.93 4.73 9.38
C ILE A 344 0.53 4.57 9.96
N ASN A 345 -0.50 4.90 9.18
CA ASN A 345 -1.88 4.75 9.63
C ASN A 345 -2.85 4.29 8.55
N ASP A 346 -4.05 3.89 8.95
CA ASP A 346 -5.16 3.61 8.05
C ASP A 346 -4.80 2.50 7.06
N ILE A 347 -4.36 1.38 7.63
CA ILE A 347 -3.89 0.20 6.89
C ILE A 347 -4.92 -0.91 7.07
N LEU A 348 -5.43 -1.45 5.97
CA LEU A 348 -6.29 -2.63 5.97
C LEU A 348 -5.62 -3.74 5.16
N ILE A 349 -5.36 -4.88 5.79
CA ILE A 349 -4.81 -6.06 5.15
C ILE A 349 -5.78 -7.22 5.37
N SER A 350 -6.31 -7.82 4.30
CA SER A 350 -7.27 -8.94 4.40
C SER A 350 -6.90 -10.12 3.51
N ASP A 351 -7.47 -11.28 3.81
CA ASP A 351 -7.46 -12.47 2.95
C ASP A 351 -6.03 -12.90 2.58
N VAL A 352 -5.27 -13.25 3.62
CA VAL A 352 -3.84 -13.58 3.51
C VAL A 352 -3.61 -15.07 3.74
N GLU A 353 -2.96 -15.72 2.78
CA GLU A 353 -2.48 -17.09 2.90
C GLU A 353 -0.96 -17.08 3.05
N MET A 354 -0.44 -17.67 4.12
CA MET A 354 0.99 -17.78 4.40
C MET A 354 1.43 -19.24 4.52
N ASN A 355 2.54 -19.58 3.87
CA ASN A 355 3.18 -20.88 4.04
C ASN A 355 4.71 -20.74 4.14
N SER A 356 5.33 -21.47 5.08
CA SER A 356 6.78 -21.49 5.25
C SER A 356 7.34 -20.08 5.52
N VAL A 357 6.78 -19.39 6.50
CA VAL A 357 7.15 -18.00 6.84
C VAL A 357 7.80 -17.96 8.22
N GLY A 358 8.89 -17.20 8.36
CA GLY A 358 9.59 -17.01 9.63
C GLY A 358 8.68 -16.35 10.67
N THR A 359 8.43 -15.05 10.55
CA THR A 359 7.44 -14.34 11.39
C THR A 359 6.27 -13.86 10.54
N ALA A 360 5.05 -14.30 10.85
CA ALA A 360 3.87 -13.94 10.06
C ALA A 360 3.56 -12.44 10.11
N ILE A 361 3.52 -11.85 11.31
CA ILE A 361 3.24 -10.42 11.51
C ILE A 361 4.33 -9.79 12.38
N GLN A 362 5.01 -8.77 11.85
CA GLN A 362 6.05 -8.04 12.58
C GLN A 362 5.74 -6.54 12.64
N PHE A 363 5.97 -5.97 13.82
CA PHE A 363 6.11 -4.53 14.02
C PHE A 363 7.44 -4.30 14.75
N THR A 364 8.25 -3.37 14.28
CA THR A 364 9.51 -3.01 14.93
C THR A 364 9.74 -1.51 14.90
N GLY A 365 9.84 -0.93 16.09
CA GLY A 365 10.29 0.44 16.35
C GLY A 365 11.81 0.56 16.52
N HIS A 366 12.57 -0.46 16.12
CA HIS A 366 14.02 -0.53 16.28
C HIS A 366 14.74 -0.88 14.96
N CYS A 367 14.12 -0.54 13.82
CA CYS A 367 14.71 -0.70 12.50
C CYS A 367 15.68 0.46 12.23
N GLY A 368 16.94 0.26 12.63
CA GLY A 368 17.95 1.32 12.75
C GLY A 368 18.44 1.96 11.44
N GLY A 369 19.52 2.73 11.58
CA GLY A 369 20.17 3.50 10.51
C GLY A 369 19.56 4.90 10.35
N HIS A 370 20.40 5.90 10.11
CA HIS A 370 20.01 7.28 9.82
C HIS A 370 20.87 7.76 8.65
N PRO A 371 20.41 8.70 7.81
CA PRO A 371 21.18 9.14 6.66
C PRO A 371 22.49 9.83 7.12
N ASP A 372 22.41 10.57 8.22
CA ASP A 372 23.47 11.31 8.88
C ASP A 372 23.10 11.56 10.36
N ASP A 373 23.91 12.35 11.07
CA ASP A 373 23.72 12.70 12.49
C ASP A 373 22.85 13.96 12.68
N LEU A 374 22.20 14.48 11.63
CA LEU A 374 21.38 15.70 11.69
C LEU A 374 19.90 15.43 12.01
N TYR A 375 19.50 14.17 12.13
CA TYR A 375 18.13 13.79 12.49
C TYR A 375 17.79 14.18 13.94
N ASP A 376 16.52 14.48 14.21
CA ASP A 376 16.02 14.71 15.56
C ASP A 376 15.68 13.37 16.25
N PRO A 377 16.43 12.90 17.26
CA PRO A 377 16.14 11.64 17.95
C PRO A 377 14.80 11.62 18.71
N GLU A 378 14.21 12.79 18.93
CA GLU A 378 12.90 12.97 19.55
C GLU A 378 11.76 13.03 18.52
N ALA A 379 12.06 12.97 17.22
CA ALA A 379 11.06 12.76 16.17
C ALA A 379 10.53 11.32 16.22
N LEU A 380 9.45 11.13 16.99
CA LEU A 380 8.83 9.84 17.24
C LEU A 380 7.80 9.49 16.14
N PRO A 381 7.83 8.26 15.59
CA PRO A 381 6.92 7.82 14.54
C PRO A 381 5.58 7.34 15.11
N VAL A 382 4.46 7.79 14.52
CA VAL A 382 3.13 7.32 14.93
C VAL A 382 2.71 6.11 14.11
N ILE A 383 2.50 4.95 14.73
CA ILE A 383 1.85 3.80 14.09
C ILE A 383 0.51 3.52 14.75
N ASN A 384 -0.58 3.69 14.00
CA ASN A 384 -1.92 3.37 14.49
C ASN A 384 -2.92 2.96 13.42
N ARG A 385 -4.11 2.49 13.83
CA ARG A 385 -5.23 2.14 12.93
C ARG A 385 -4.81 1.15 11.84
N VAL A 386 -4.17 0.06 12.27
CA VAL A 386 -3.78 -1.05 11.40
C VAL A 386 -4.70 -2.22 11.66
N THR A 387 -5.46 -2.64 10.65
CA THR A 387 -6.32 -3.82 10.71
C THR A 387 -5.74 -4.91 9.82
N ILE A 388 -5.57 -6.10 10.38
CA ILE A 388 -5.18 -7.31 9.66
C ILE A 388 -6.25 -8.36 9.93
N GLU A 389 -6.85 -8.93 8.88
CA GLU A 389 -7.94 -9.88 9.04
C GLU A 389 -7.94 -11.03 8.04
N ASN A 390 -8.63 -12.12 8.38
CA ASN A 390 -8.76 -13.30 7.53
C ASN A 390 -7.40 -13.88 7.10
N VAL A 391 -6.57 -14.25 8.08
CA VAL A 391 -5.22 -14.78 7.85
C VAL A 391 -5.18 -16.28 8.11
N VAL A 392 -4.67 -17.05 7.15
CA VAL A 392 -4.38 -18.47 7.33
C VAL A 392 -2.90 -18.70 7.14
N GLY A 393 -2.22 -19.20 8.17
CA GLY A 393 -0.79 -19.50 8.15
C GLY A 393 -0.51 -20.98 8.42
N THR A 394 0.38 -21.58 7.63
CA THR A 394 0.88 -22.95 7.85
C THR A 394 2.39 -22.97 7.77
N ASN A 395 3.05 -23.86 8.54
CA ASN A 395 4.52 -23.89 8.61
C ASN A 395 5.10 -22.50 8.96
N ILE A 396 4.68 -21.95 10.10
CA ILE A 396 5.08 -20.62 10.55
C ILE A 396 6.03 -20.76 11.74
N SER A 397 7.15 -20.03 11.77
CA SER A 397 8.08 -20.12 12.92
C SER A 397 7.60 -19.28 14.12
N ALA A 398 7.03 -18.10 13.88
CA ALA A 398 6.42 -17.23 14.89
C ALA A 398 5.15 -16.55 14.34
N ALA A 399 4.07 -16.52 15.14
CA ALA A 399 2.82 -15.89 14.73
C ALA A 399 2.94 -14.35 14.72
N GLY A 400 3.61 -13.76 15.70
CA GLY A 400 3.99 -12.36 15.60
C GLY A 400 5.01 -11.86 16.59
N ALA A 401 5.68 -10.78 16.19
CA ALA A 401 6.68 -10.07 16.98
C ALA A 401 6.43 -8.57 16.87
N LEU A 402 5.83 -7.98 17.90
CA LEU A 402 5.32 -6.61 17.91
C LEU A 402 6.06 -5.77 18.94
N TYR A 403 7.04 -5.00 18.50
CA TYR A 403 7.86 -4.14 19.35
C TYR A 403 7.64 -2.68 18.96
N GLY A 404 6.87 -1.96 19.77
CA GLY A 404 6.78 -0.50 19.68
C GLY A 404 7.94 0.20 20.37
N ILE A 405 7.88 1.53 20.43
CA ILE A 405 8.91 2.34 21.05
C ILE A 405 8.55 2.60 22.51
N GLU A 406 9.52 2.51 23.41
CA GLU A 406 9.31 2.84 24.82
C GLU A 406 8.84 4.30 24.96
N LEU A 407 7.78 4.51 25.73
CA LEU A 407 7.05 5.79 25.89
C LEU A 407 6.29 6.30 24.65
N ASP A 408 6.35 5.58 23.52
CA ASP A 408 5.59 5.87 22.30
C ASP A 408 5.06 4.57 21.67
N PRO A 409 4.07 3.94 22.32
CA PRO A 409 3.61 2.63 21.90
C PRO A 409 2.85 2.69 20.58
N PHE A 410 2.93 1.63 19.78
CA PHE A 410 2.06 1.49 18.60
C PHE A 410 0.65 1.12 19.07
N THR A 411 -0.38 1.79 18.55
CA THR A 411 -1.74 1.69 19.10
C THR A 411 -2.77 1.32 18.05
N ALA A 412 -3.98 0.92 18.47
CA ALA A 412 -5.06 0.58 17.55
C ALA A 412 -4.65 -0.45 16.46
N ILE A 413 -3.90 -1.47 16.87
CA ILE A 413 -3.60 -2.65 16.06
C ILE A 413 -4.75 -3.64 16.23
N CYS A 414 -5.45 -3.97 15.15
CA CYS A 414 -6.60 -4.87 15.14
C CYS A 414 -6.28 -6.16 14.39
N LEU A 415 -6.47 -7.29 15.07
CA LEU A 415 -6.30 -8.63 14.48
C LEU A 415 -7.61 -9.41 14.54
N SER A 416 -8.14 -9.87 13.40
CA SER A 416 -9.39 -10.62 13.37
C SER A 416 -9.35 -11.86 12.49
N ASN A 417 -10.03 -12.93 12.92
CA ASN A 417 -10.23 -14.15 12.13
C ASN A 417 -8.92 -14.72 11.56
N MET A 418 -8.01 -15.11 12.45
CA MET A 418 -6.71 -15.64 12.06
C MET A 418 -6.50 -17.04 12.58
N ASN A 419 -5.92 -17.90 11.75
CA ASN A 419 -5.50 -19.24 12.12
C ASN A 419 -4.08 -19.51 11.60
N ILE A 420 -3.10 -19.40 12.49
CA ILE A 420 -1.67 -19.49 12.20
C ILE A 420 -1.12 -20.74 12.89
N THR A 421 -0.79 -21.76 12.11
CA THR A 421 -0.18 -23.00 12.64
C THR A 421 1.33 -22.80 12.76
N VAL A 422 1.79 -22.69 14.01
CA VAL A 422 3.21 -22.50 14.36
C VAL A 422 3.90 -23.86 14.53
N GLU A 423 5.14 -24.01 14.04
CA GLU A 423 5.89 -25.29 14.11
C GLU A 423 6.36 -25.64 15.53
N SER A 424 6.53 -24.66 16.42
CA SER A 424 7.06 -24.87 17.76
C SER A 424 6.06 -25.56 18.69
N THR A 425 6.52 -26.51 19.50
CA THR A 425 5.72 -27.21 20.52
C THR A 425 5.36 -26.37 21.75
N GLU A 426 5.92 -25.16 21.89
CA GLU A 426 5.64 -24.23 22.98
C GLU A 426 4.72 -23.10 22.49
N THR A 427 3.43 -23.18 22.80
CA THR A 427 2.43 -22.16 22.45
C THR A 427 2.70 -20.78 23.07
N SER A 428 3.45 -20.72 24.18
CA SER A 428 3.84 -19.48 24.85
C SER A 428 4.89 -18.64 24.12
N ALA A 429 5.50 -19.15 23.03
CA ALA A 429 6.51 -18.44 22.25
C ALA A 429 5.99 -17.93 20.88
N SER A 430 4.70 -18.13 20.58
CA SER A 430 4.15 -17.77 19.25
C SER A 430 4.01 -16.27 19.03
N TRP A 431 3.78 -15.50 20.09
CA TRP A 431 3.66 -14.05 20.06
C TRP A 431 4.63 -13.41 21.06
N ASN A 432 5.29 -12.32 20.66
CA ASN A 432 6.07 -11.48 21.57
C ASN A 432 5.67 -10.02 21.34
N CYS A 433 5.28 -9.32 22.41
CA CYS A 433 4.79 -7.96 22.33
C CYS A 433 5.44 -7.08 23.40
N SER A 434 5.81 -5.86 23.02
CA SER A 434 6.17 -4.80 23.95
C SER A 434 5.80 -3.44 23.37
N ASN A 435 5.37 -2.51 24.24
CA ASN A 435 4.99 -1.15 23.84
C ASN A 435 3.99 -1.12 22.67
N VAL A 436 3.00 -2.00 22.69
CA VAL A 436 1.93 -2.01 21.69
C VAL A 436 0.58 -2.08 22.39
N SER A 437 -0.49 -1.71 21.69
CA SER A 437 -1.84 -1.88 22.20
C SER A 437 -2.85 -2.05 21.07
N GLY A 438 -3.87 -2.87 21.32
CA GLY A 438 -4.80 -3.23 20.25
C GLY A 438 -5.95 -4.11 20.68
N PHE A 439 -6.63 -4.64 19.67
CA PHE A 439 -7.78 -5.52 19.80
C PHE A 439 -7.58 -6.78 18.98
N SER A 440 -8.03 -7.93 19.49
CA SER A 440 -8.00 -9.19 18.77
C SER A 440 -9.30 -9.96 18.93
N GLN A 441 -9.75 -10.62 17.86
CA GLN A 441 -10.97 -11.43 17.85
C GLN A 441 -10.80 -12.66 16.96
N ASN A 442 -11.10 -13.84 17.48
CA ASN A 442 -10.97 -15.11 16.75
C ASN A 442 -9.57 -15.31 16.14
N VAL A 443 -8.53 -15.10 16.94
CA VAL A 443 -7.13 -15.26 16.53
C VAL A 443 -6.54 -16.49 17.23
N PHE A 444 -5.97 -17.40 16.46
CA PHE A 444 -5.24 -18.57 16.93
C PHE A 444 -3.83 -18.61 16.31
N PRO A 445 -2.76 -18.83 17.11
CA PRO A 445 -2.73 -18.91 18.57
C PRO A 445 -3.10 -17.57 19.23
N GLU A 446 -3.51 -17.62 20.50
CA GLU A 446 -3.94 -16.44 21.25
C GLU A 446 -2.83 -15.36 21.30
N PRO A 447 -3.12 -14.11 20.90
CA PRO A 447 -2.14 -13.01 20.95
C PRO A 447 -1.81 -12.55 22.38
N CYS A 448 -0.79 -11.70 22.51
CA CYS A 448 -0.42 -11.05 23.77
C CYS A 448 -1.59 -10.29 24.40
N SER A 449 -1.60 -10.15 25.74
CA SER A 449 -2.63 -9.40 26.46
C SER A 449 -2.70 -7.92 26.06
N ASP A 450 -1.61 -7.35 25.55
CA ASP A 450 -1.54 -6.00 24.98
C ASP A 450 -2.55 -5.78 23.82
N LEU A 451 -2.93 -6.87 23.13
CA LEU A 451 -3.89 -6.87 22.02
C LEU A 451 -5.29 -7.34 22.44
N GLN A 452 -5.62 -7.33 23.73
CA GLN A 452 -6.90 -7.79 24.27
C GLN A 452 -7.75 -6.64 24.83
N LEU A 453 -7.58 -5.40 24.37
CA LEU A 453 -8.35 -4.27 24.90
C LEU A 453 -9.85 -4.44 24.64
N HIS A 454 -10.63 -4.52 25.72
CA HIS A 454 -12.08 -4.65 25.67
C HIS A 454 -12.76 -3.28 25.51
N TYR A 455 -12.98 -2.85 24.27
CA TYR A 455 -13.83 -1.69 24.00
C TYR A 455 -15.26 -2.12 23.69
N SER A 456 -16.24 -1.37 24.20
CA SER A 456 -17.67 -1.61 23.95
C SER A 456 -18.09 -1.37 22.49
N ASN A 457 -17.22 -0.79 21.66
CA ASN A 457 -17.39 -0.57 20.21
C ASN A 457 -16.04 -0.79 19.50
N SER A 458 -15.75 -2.02 19.09
CA SER A 458 -14.54 -2.38 18.32
C SER A 458 -14.45 -1.65 16.97
N SER A 459 -15.59 -1.24 16.40
CA SER A 459 -15.70 -0.49 15.15
C SER A 459 -15.11 0.93 15.19
N LEU A 460 -14.87 1.51 16.37
CA LEU A 460 -14.26 2.85 16.51
C LEU A 460 -12.73 2.81 16.47
N LEU A 461 -12.11 1.64 16.68
CA LEU A 461 -10.65 1.48 16.74
C LEU A 461 -10.09 0.82 15.49
N CYS A 462 -10.76 -0.23 15.01
CA CYS A 462 -10.30 -0.93 13.84
C CYS A 462 -10.62 -0.13 12.58
N TYR A 463 -9.58 0.11 11.78
CA TYR A 463 -9.77 0.69 10.46
C TYR A 463 -10.59 -0.27 9.60
N SER A 464 -11.62 0.25 8.93
CA SER A 464 -12.39 -0.48 7.94
C SER A 464 -12.82 0.49 6.85
N LEU A 465 -13.01 -0.01 5.63
CA LEU A 465 -13.47 0.80 4.50
C LEU A 465 -14.88 1.38 4.75
N VAL A 466 -15.69 0.74 5.60
CA VAL A 466 -17.05 1.20 5.94
C VAL A 466 -17.02 2.49 6.79
N ASN A 467 -15.98 2.70 7.60
CA ASN A 467 -15.82 3.92 8.42
C ASN A 467 -15.49 5.18 7.59
N TYR A 468 -15.18 5.03 6.29
CA TYR A 468 -15.02 6.15 5.35
C TYR A 468 -16.32 6.95 5.15
N SER A 469 -17.48 6.33 5.43
CA SER A 469 -18.82 6.87 5.16
C SER A 469 -19.29 7.96 6.14
N TYR A 470 -18.56 8.23 7.23
CA TYR A 470 -19.03 9.08 8.35
C TYR A 470 -18.29 10.41 8.51
N ILE A 471 -17.53 10.85 7.52
CA ILE A 471 -17.02 12.24 7.50
C ILE A 471 -17.85 13.02 6.48
N PRO A 472 -18.89 13.78 6.89
CA PRO A 472 -19.46 14.77 5.99
C PRO A 472 -18.36 15.78 5.67
N LEU A 473 -18.06 15.93 4.39
CA LEU A 473 -17.31 17.06 3.84
C LEU A 473 -17.92 18.34 4.41
N ALA A 474 -17.26 18.93 5.40
CA ALA A 474 -17.53 20.29 5.81
C ALA A 474 -17.02 21.18 4.68
N THR A 475 -17.95 21.66 3.86
CA THR A 475 -17.72 22.74 2.90
C THR A 475 -17.15 23.96 3.64
N VAL A 476 -15.95 24.39 3.26
CA VAL A 476 -15.50 25.79 3.39
C VAL A 476 -14.94 26.21 2.05
#